data_AF-A0AAD5H5E8-F1
#
_entry.id   AF-A0AAD5H5E8-F1
#
_cell.length_a   1.000
_cell.length_b   1.000
_cell.length_c   1.000
_cell.angle_alpha   90.00
_cell.angle_beta   90.00
_cell.angle_gamma   90.00
#
_symmetry.space_group_name_H-M   'P 1'
#
loop_
_entity.id
_entity.type
_entity.pdbx_description
1 polymer ?
#
loop_
_entity_poly.entity_id
_entity_poly.type
_entity_poly.pdbx_seq_one_letter_code
_entity_poly.pdbx_strand_id
1 'polypeptide(L)'
;MKRATIVHDQVNLALIPLIGALTIAGLVGAIDPAVTTYAFLAYAALDSVWLILQPDAVPSLPFVILFHHAVTAVLLCVPLAHPHLHWYTCVDGIVELNTMFLIARRQLPWRAARKMCSWLYWGTFIPMRCILYPVMVPVFLREMQLVEHAPWWHTTACVGAQVILCVFNYVLLGLSLMRQRSKRGPGGAGAKGGKPAKAPAGSRELRDVQPELIKAQPAASNPLRLRARGL
;
A
#
# COMPACT_ATOMS: atom_id res chain seq x y z
N MET A 1 -8.08 -8.97 10.68
CA MET A 1 -6.94 -8.04 10.51
C MET A 1 -6.79 -7.25 11.79
N LYS A 2 -5.57 -6.83 12.17
CA LYS A 2 -5.39 -5.98 13.36
C LYS A 2 -6.07 -4.62 13.12
N ARG A 3 -6.55 -3.98 14.19
CA ARG A 3 -7.21 -2.64 14.10
C ARG A 3 -6.28 -1.61 13.46
N ALA A 4 -4.99 -1.64 13.83
CA ALA A 4 -3.94 -0.82 13.23
C ALA A 4 -3.93 -0.91 11.70
N THR A 5 -3.94 -2.14 11.17
CA THR A 5 -3.96 -2.41 9.73
C THR A 5 -5.20 -1.87 9.04
N ILE A 6 -6.36 -1.95 9.69
CA ILE A 6 -7.60 -1.43 9.13
C ILE A 6 -7.53 0.09 9.01
N VAL A 7 -7.09 0.78 10.06
CA VAL A 7 -7.00 2.24 10.09
C VAL A 7 -5.98 2.74 9.05
N HIS A 8 -4.79 2.11 9.00
CA HIS A 8 -3.76 2.45 8.02
C HIS A 8 -4.25 2.26 6.58
N ASP A 9 -4.83 1.10 6.26
CA ASP A 9 -5.40 0.83 4.94
C ASP A 9 -6.53 1.81 4.58
N GLN A 10 -7.36 2.23 5.54
CA GLN A 10 -8.44 3.20 5.31
C GLN A 10 -7.89 4.59 4.97
N VAL A 11 -6.85 5.04 5.68
CA VAL A 11 -6.17 6.31 5.35
C VAL A 11 -5.52 6.23 3.97
N ASN A 12 -4.83 5.12 3.67
CA ASN A 12 -4.22 4.93 2.35
C ASN A 12 -5.25 4.81 1.23
N LEU A 13 -6.46 4.30 1.50
CA LEU A 13 -7.56 4.33 0.54
C LEU A 13 -8.10 5.73 0.25
N ALA A 14 -7.77 6.74 1.06
CA ALA A 14 -8.05 8.13 0.75
C ALA A 14 -6.84 8.81 0.10
N LEU A 15 -5.63 8.63 0.64
CA LEU A 15 -4.42 9.33 0.19
C LEU A 15 -3.88 8.81 -1.14
N ILE A 16 -3.79 7.48 -1.33
CA ILE A 16 -3.22 6.89 -2.53
C ILE A 16 -4.01 7.26 -3.80
N PRO A 17 -5.35 7.24 -3.82
CA PRO A 17 -6.10 7.73 -4.98
C PRO A 17 -5.83 9.19 -5.30
N LEU A 18 -5.64 10.05 -4.29
CA LEU A 18 -5.29 11.46 -4.51
C LEU A 18 -3.91 11.58 -5.16
N ILE A 19 -2.92 10.84 -4.67
CA ILE A 19 -1.58 10.78 -5.28
C ILE A 19 -1.64 10.22 -6.71
N GLY A 20 -2.43 9.17 -6.94
CA GLY A 20 -2.68 8.61 -8.27
C GLY A 20 -3.35 9.62 -9.20
N ALA A 21 -4.28 10.44 -8.71
CA ALA A 21 -4.91 11.51 -9.47
C ALA A 21 -3.92 12.63 -9.81
N LEU A 22 -3.09 13.06 -8.85
CA LEU A 22 -2.01 14.02 -9.10
C LEU A 22 -1.03 13.49 -10.14
N THR A 23 -0.71 12.20 -10.08
CA THR A 23 0.14 11.53 -11.05
C THR A 23 -0.44 11.62 -12.46
N ILE A 24 -1.71 11.24 -12.64
CA ILE A 24 -2.39 11.35 -13.95
C ILE A 24 -2.45 12.82 -14.39
N ALA A 25 -2.79 13.73 -13.49
CA ALA A 25 -2.86 15.16 -13.79
C ALA A 25 -1.50 15.72 -14.26
N GLY A 26 -0.41 15.31 -13.62
CA GLY A 26 0.95 15.66 -14.03
C GLY A 26 1.29 15.08 -15.40
N LEU A 27 0.89 13.83 -15.68
CA LEU A 27 1.09 13.18 -16.99
C LEU A 27 0.26 13.77 -18.13
N VAL A 28 -0.84 14.46 -17.85
CA VAL A 28 -1.61 15.14 -18.91
C VAL A 28 -1.31 16.63 -18.99
N GLY A 29 -0.34 17.11 -18.20
CA GLY A 29 0.03 18.52 -18.14
C GLY A 29 -1.01 19.41 -17.46
N ALA A 30 -1.96 18.83 -16.72
CA ALA A 30 -2.96 19.60 -15.98
C ALA A 30 -2.40 20.23 -14.70
N ILE A 31 -1.31 19.68 -14.15
CA ILE A 31 -0.55 20.25 -13.04
C ILE A 31 0.95 20.13 -13.31
N ASP A 32 1.74 20.96 -12.63
CA ASP A 32 3.20 20.82 -12.63
C ASP A 32 3.61 19.48 -12.00
N PRO A 33 4.35 18.60 -12.70
CA PRO A 33 4.88 17.35 -12.17
C PRO A 33 5.70 17.49 -10.88
N ALA A 34 6.27 18.67 -10.61
CA ALA A 34 6.97 18.96 -9.36
C ALA A 34 6.04 18.78 -8.14
N VAL A 35 4.77 19.20 -8.26
CA VAL A 35 3.76 19.03 -7.20
C VAL A 35 3.59 17.56 -6.84
N THR A 36 3.52 16.69 -7.85
CA THR A 36 3.44 15.23 -7.66
C THR A 36 4.69 14.71 -6.94
N THR A 37 5.87 15.21 -7.29
CA THR A 37 7.13 14.81 -6.64
C THR A 37 7.14 15.15 -5.15
N TYR A 38 6.81 16.39 -4.80
CA TYR A 38 6.73 16.81 -3.39
C TYR A 38 5.64 16.05 -2.62
N ALA A 39 4.48 15.81 -3.24
CA ALA A 39 3.40 15.06 -2.63
C ALA A 39 3.80 13.60 -2.33
N PHE A 40 4.48 12.93 -3.27
CA PHE A 40 5.00 11.58 -3.06
C PHE A 40 6.04 11.52 -1.94
N LEU A 41 6.99 12.46 -1.93
CA LEU A 41 8.02 12.48 -0.90
C LEU A 41 7.43 12.72 0.49
N ALA A 42 6.48 13.65 0.61
CA ALA A 42 5.76 13.92 1.84
C ALA A 42 4.96 12.69 2.31
N TYR A 43 4.22 12.04 1.40
CA TYR A 43 3.48 10.82 1.70
C TYR A 43 4.40 9.70 2.18
N ALA A 44 5.47 9.40 1.45
CA ALA A 44 6.42 8.35 1.81
C ALA A 44 7.10 8.61 3.16
N ALA A 45 7.42 9.87 3.47
CA ALA A 45 7.98 10.26 4.76
C ALA A 45 6.98 10.04 5.91
N LEU A 46 5.74 10.54 5.75
CA LEU A 46 4.68 10.38 6.75
C LEU A 46 4.32 8.91 6.98
N ASP A 47 4.20 8.12 5.91
CA ASP A 47 3.91 6.68 6.01
C ASP A 47 5.08 5.94 6.69
N SER A 48 6.33 6.32 6.40
CA SER A 48 7.50 5.76 7.09
C SER A 48 7.49 6.04 8.58
N VAL A 49 7.19 7.29 8.98
CA VAL A 49 7.06 7.65 10.40
C VAL A 49 5.96 6.82 11.06
N TRP A 50 4.81 6.66 10.41
CA TRP A 50 3.74 5.81 10.93
C TRP A 50 4.22 4.37 11.12
N LEU A 51 4.84 3.76 10.11
CA LEU A 51 5.30 2.37 10.20
C LEU A 51 6.39 2.14 11.25
N ILE A 52 7.24 3.14 11.51
CA ILE A 52 8.24 3.09 12.59
C ILE A 52 7.54 3.09 13.95
N LEU A 53 6.54 3.96 14.15
CA LEU A 53 5.79 4.07 15.40
C LEU A 53 4.83 2.90 15.62
N GLN A 54 4.30 2.31 14.55
CA GLN A 54 3.30 1.26 14.59
C GLN A 54 3.55 0.19 13.49
N PRO A 55 4.55 -0.70 13.68
CA PRO A 55 4.90 -1.71 12.68
C PRO A 55 3.77 -2.72 12.39
N ASP A 56 2.81 -2.85 13.31
CA ASP A 56 1.60 -3.66 13.16
C ASP A 56 0.55 -3.06 12.20
N ALA A 57 0.77 -1.85 11.70
CA ALA A 57 -0.08 -1.21 10.71
C ALA A 57 -0.08 -1.93 9.36
N VAL A 58 0.90 -2.80 9.08
CA VAL A 58 0.92 -3.60 7.84
C VAL A 58 0.80 -5.10 8.14
N PRO A 59 0.17 -5.90 7.24
CA PRO A 59 -0.07 -7.32 7.52
C PRO A 59 1.20 -8.17 7.62
N SER A 60 2.27 -7.76 6.94
CA SER A 60 3.53 -8.49 6.90
C SER A 60 4.69 -7.62 6.41
N LEU A 61 5.88 -7.82 6.99
CA LEU A 61 7.16 -7.26 6.56
C LEU A 61 7.25 -5.72 6.55
N PRO A 62 7.00 -5.03 7.69
CA PRO A 62 7.10 -3.57 7.77
C PRO A 62 8.48 -3.04 7.34
N PHE A 63 9.56 -3.74 7.69
CA PHE A 63 10.93 -3.36 7.29
C PHE A 63 11.14 -3.35 5.78
N VAL A 64 10.47 -4.24 5.05
CA VAL A 64 10.56 -4.31 3.58
C VAL A 64 9.88 -3.10 2.94
N ILE A 65 8.77 -2.64 3.53
CA ILE A 65 8.08 -1.42 3.08
C ILE A 65 8.89 -0.17 3.44
N LEU A 66 9.46 -0.11 4.65
CA LEU A 66 10.35 0.99 5.05
C LEU A 66 11.59 1.09 4.15
N PHE A 67 12.21 -0.04 3.81
CA PHE A 67 13.31 -0.08 2.84
C PHE A 67 12.88 0.44 1.47
N HIS A 68 11.71 0.01 0.99
CA HIS A 68 11.12 0.53 -0.24
C HIS A 68 10.93 2.04 -0.19
N HIS A 69 10.36 2.60 0.89
CA HIS A 69 10.21 4.05 1.03
C HIS A 69 11.55 4.79 1.03
N ALA A 70 12.58 4.24 1.67
CA ALA A 70 13.92 4.83 1.66
C ALA A 70 14.48 4.88 0.24
N VAL A 71 14.37 3.79 -0.52
CA VAL A 71 14.82 3.71 -1.91
C VAL A 71 14.01 4.65 -2.82
N THR A 72 12.69 4.68 -2.66
CA THR A 72 11.80 5.60 -3.39
C THR A 72 12.14 7.05 -3.07
N ALA A 73 12.43 7.40 -1.81
CA ALA A 73 12.85 8.74 -1.42
C ALA A 73 14.18 9.13 -2.08
N VAL A 74 15.16 8.23 -2.12
CA VAL A 74 16.43 8.45 -2.85
C VAL A 74 16.17 8.73 -4.33
N LEU A 75 15.30 7.95 -4.98
CA LEU A 75 14.92 8.18 -6.38
C LEU A 75 14.23 9.54 -6.56
N LEU A 76 13.32 9.92 -5.66
CA LEU A 76 12.58 11.18 -5.70
C LEU A 76 13.44 12.41 -5.39
N CYS A 77 14.58 12.26 -4.71
CA CYS A 77 15.52 13.37 -4.52
C CYS A 77 16.20 13.79 -5.84
N VAL A 78 16.33 12.89 -6.82
CA VAL A 78 16.96 13.18 -8.11
C VAL A 78 16.19 14.25 -8.91
N PRO A 79 14.86 14.14 -9.12
CA PRO A 79 14.11 15.18 -9.82
C PRO A 79 14.04 16.51 -9.05
N LEU A 80 14.24 16.53 -7.72
CA LEU A 80 14.39 17.80 -6.98
C LEU A 80 15.66 18.56 -7.41
N ALA A 81 16.73 17.83 -7.74
CA ALA A 81 17.98 18.42 -8.25
C ALA A 81 17.92 18.69 -9.77
N HIS A 82 17.06 17.96 -10.49
CA HIS A 82 16.94 18.02 -11.95
C HIS A 82 15.47 18.15 -12.36
N PRO A 83 14.92 19.39 -12.41
CA PRO A 83 13.47 19.61 -12.54
C PRO A 83 12.82 18.99 -13.79
N HIS A 84 13.57 18.84 -14.89
CA HIS A 84 13.05 18.17 -16.10
C HIS A 84 12.68 16.70 -15.86
N LEU A 85 13.23 16.07 -14.81
CA LEU A 85 12.93 14.69 -14.43
C LEU A 85 11.66 14.55 -13.58
N HIS A 86 11.02 15.64 -13.14
CA HIS A 86 9.77 15.56 -12.37
C HIS A 86 8.67 14.79 -13.11
N TRP A 87 8.65 14.88 -14.44
CA TRP A 87 7.73 14.10 -15.28
C TRP A 87 7.81 12.59 -15.02
N TYR A 88 9.01 12.06 -14.82
CA TYR A 88 9.21 10.65 -14.58
C TYR A 88 8.69 10.19 -13.22
N THR A 89 8.62 11.09 -12.25
CA THR A 89 7.92 10.79 -10.98
C THR A 89 6.46 10.46 -11.23
N CYS A 90 5.82 11.15 -12.18
CA CYS A 90 4.46 10.82 -12.56
C CYS A 90 4.41 9.48 -13.32
N VAL A 91 5.38 9.16 -14.18
CA VAL A 91 5.41 7.86 -14.89
C VAL A 91 5.55 6.69 -13.90
N ASP A 92 6.49 6.77 -12.96
CA ASP A 92 6.66 5.75 -11.92
C ASP A 92 5.47 5.73 -10.96
N GLY A 93 4.93 6.90 -10.61
CA GLY A 93 3.82 7.09 -9.68
C GLY A 93 2.51 6.43 -10.09
N ILE A 94 2.31 6.06 -11.37
CA ILE A 94 1.14 5.30 -11.81
C ILE A 94 1.02 3.97 -11.02
N VAL A 95 2.13 3.48 -10.45
CA VAL A 95 2.17 2.29 -9.58
C VAL A 95 1.18 2.39 -8.42
N GLU A 96 0.87 3.59 -7.96
CA GLU A 96 -0.03 3.81 -6.83
C GLU A 96 -1.48 3.43 -7.16
N LEU A 97 -1.89 3.49 -8.42
CA LEU A 97 -3.18 2.94 -8.85
C LEU A 97 -3.23 1.42 -8.65
N ASN A 98 -2.11 0.73 -8.89
CA ASN A 98 -1.99 -0.70 -8.61
C ASN A 98 -2.04 -0.98 -7.09
N THR A 99 -1.33 -0.17 -6.29
CA THR A 99 -1.37 -0.24 -4.83
C THR A 99 -2.78 0.03 -4.28
N MET A 100 -3.51 1.00 -4.83
CA MET A 100 -4.91 1.27 -4.49
C MET A 100 -5.78 0.03 -4.66
N PHE A 101 -5.70 -0.66 -5.81
CA PHE A 101 -6.46 -1.90 -6.02
C PHE A 101 -6.08 -3.02 -5.03
N LEU A 102 -4.80 -3.10 -4.66
CA LEU A 102 -4.30 -4.03 -3.65
C LEU A 102 -4.88 -3.77 -2.26
N ILE A 103 -5.00 -2.50 -1.85
CA ILE A 103 -5.57 -2.14 -0.54
C ILE A 103 -7.09 -2.28 -0.58
N ALA A 104 -7.74 -1.81 -1.66
CA ALA A 104 -9.19 -1.87 -1.83
C ALA A 104 -9.73 -3.30 -1.73
N ARG A 105 -9.05 -4.29 -2.35
CA ARG A 105 -9.47 -5.69 -2.25
C ARG A 105 -9.39 -6.27 -0.83
N ARG A 106 -8.62 -5.67 0.09
CA ARG A 106 -8.54 -6.09 1.50
C ARG A 106 -9.67 -5.49 2.35
N GLN A 107 -10.05 -4.25 2.06
CA GLN A 107 -11.00 -3.49 2.87
C GLN A 107 -12.46 -3.61 2.40
N LEU A 108 -12.69 -3.85 1.10
CA LEU A 108 -14.06 -3.89 0.57
C LEU A 108 -14.82 -5.14 1.05
N PRO A 109 -16.02 -4.99 1.63
CA PRO A 109 -16.78 -6.13 2.16
C PRO A 109 -17.37 -7.00 1.04
N TRP A 110 -17.75 -6.40 -0.09
CA TRP A 110 -18.46 -7.08 -1.16
C TRP A 110 -17.55 -8.01 -1.97
N ARG A 111 -17.99 -9.26 -2.14
CA ARG A 111 -17.24 -10.29 -2.89
C ARG A 111 -17.00 -9.91 -4.35
N ALA A 112 -17.98 -9.27 -5.00
CA ALA A 112 -17.86 -8.82 -6.38
C ALA A 112 -16.78 -7.74 -6.52
N ALA A 113 -16.82 -6.72 -5.66
CA ALA A 113 -15.84 -5.64 -5.66
C ALA A 113 -14.42 -6.16 -5.38
N ARG A 114 -14.24 -7.07 -4.42
CA ARG A 114 -12.94 -7.72 -4.18
C ARG A 114 -12.40 -8.48 -5.39
N LYS A 115 -13.27 -9.19 -6.12
CA LYS A 115 -12.88 -9.87 -7.36
C LYS A 115 -12.46 -8.86 -8.43
N MET A 116 -13.24 -7.80 -8.63
CA MET A 116 -12.93 -6.74 -9.58
C MET A 116 -11.59 -6.08 -9.27
N CYS A 117 -11.36 -5.64 -8.02
CA CYS A 117 -10.07 -5.09 -7.60
C CYS A 117 -8.91 -6.09 -7.76
N SER A 118 -9.16 -7.40 -7.59
CA SER A 118 -8.15 -8.42 -7.86
C SER A 118 -7.79 -8.52 -9.34
N TRP A 119 -8.77 -8.42 -10.24
CA TRP A 119 -8.54 -8.39 -11.68
C TRP A 119 -7.79 -7.12 -12.09
N LEU A 120 -8.24 -5.96 -11.63
CA LEU A 120 -7.58 -4.68 -11.89
C LEU A 120 -6.16 -4.66 -11.35
N TYR A 121 -5.93 -5.19 -10.15
CA TYR A 121 -4.60 -5.36 -9.59
C TYR A 121 -3.71 -6.18 -10.52
N TRP A 122 -4.12 -7.38 -10.95
CA TRP A 122 -3.25 -8.21 -11.80
C TRP A 122 -3.09 -7.66 -13.22
N GLY A 123 -4.16 -7.09 -13.77
CA GLY A 123 -4.15 -6.45 -15.09
C GLY A 123 -3.24 -5.23 -15.14
N THR A 124 -3.08 -4.51 -14.03
CA THR A 124 -2.15 -3.38 -13.93
C THR A 124 -0.76 -3.77 -13.45
N PHE A 125 -0.64 -4.83 -12.63
CA PHE A 125 0.64 -5.26 -12.06
C PHE A 125 1.63 -5.64 -13.15
N ILE A 126 1.22 -6.46 -14.13
CA ILE A 126 2.14 -6.98 -15.15
C ILE A 126 2.64 -5.87 -16.08
N PRO A 127 1.78 -5.04 -16.73
CA PRO A 127 2.26 -4.00 -17.63
C PRO A 127 3.13 -2.96 -16.92
N MET A 128 2.76 -2.55 -15.70
CA MET A 128 3.53 -1.54 -14.99
C MET A 128 4.81 -2.11 -14.38
N ARG A 129 4.68 -3.12 -13.52
CA ARG A 129 5.81 -3.57 -12.69
C ARG A 129 6.75 -4.51 -13.41
N CYS A 130 6.29 -5.26 -14.41
CA CYS A 130 7.12 -6.23 -15.14
C CYS A 130 7.58 -5.75 -16.50
N ILE A 131 7.03 -4.65 -17.03
CA ILE A 131 7.41 -4.10 -18.35
C ILE A 131 7.84 -2.64 -18.22
N LEU A 132 6.95 -1.74 -17.78
CA LEU A 132 7.24 -0.31 -17.73
C LEU A 132 8.46 0.02 -16.85
N TYR A 133 8.48 -0.42 -15.58
CA TYR A 133 9.58 -0.05 -14.67
C TYR A 133 10.94 -0.63 -15.06
N PRO A 134 11.05 -1.88 -15.54
CA PRO A 134 12.29 -2.35 -16.16
C PRO A 134 12.74 -1.52 -17.36
N VAL A 135 11.81 -1.03 -18.20
CA VAL A 135 12.12 -0.12 -19.31
C VAL A 135 12.57 1.26 -18.82
N MET A 136 12.09 1.71 -17.66
CA MET A 136 12.52 2.98 -17.06
C MET A 136 14.00 2.98 -16.65
N VAL A 137 14.61 1.81 -16.39
CA VAL A 137 16.04 1.72 -16.03
C VAL A 137 16.97 2.27 -17.14
N PRO A 138 16.92 1.77 -18.40
CA PRO A 138 17.73 2.34 -19.48
C PRO A 138 17.31 3.76 -19.84
N VAL A 139 16.04 4.14 -19.64
CA VAL A 139 15.58 5.54 -19.82
C VAL A 139 16.29 6.45 -18.83
N PHE A 140 16.28 6.14 -17.53
CA PHE A 140 16.99 6.93 -16.52
C PHE A 140 18.49 6.96 -16.74
N LEU A 141 19.10 5.86 -17.18
CA LEU A 141 20.52 5.88 -17.54
C LEU A 141 20.80 6.89 -18.65
N ARG A 142 19.96 6.91 -19.70
CA ARG A 142 20.09 7.85 -20.81
C ARG A 142 19.86 9.29 -20.37
N GLU A 143 18.80 9.56 -19.61
CA GLU A 143 18.50 10.91 -19.12
C GLU A 143 19.63 11.45 -18.25
N MET A 144 20.16 10.63 -17.34
CA MET A 144 21.28 11.02 -16.48
C MET A 144 22.60 11.23 -17.25
N GLN A 145 22.77 10.62 -18.43
CA GLN A 145 23.91 10.89 -19.32
C GLN A 145 23.78 12.22 -20.07
N LEU A 146 22.56 12.73 -20.24
CA LEU A 146 22.29 14.02 -20.87
C LEU A 146 22.43 15.18 -19.89
N VAL A 147 22.38 14.91 -18.58
CA VAL A 147 22.61 15.93 -17.56
C VAL A 147 24.09 16.31 -17.54
N GLU A 148 24.38 17.50 -18.07
CA GLU A 148 25.73 18.07 -18.07
C GLU A 148 26.24 18.18 -16.62
N HIS A 149 27.44 17.64 -16.38
CA HIS A 149 28.09 17.61 -15.06
C HIS A 149 27.37 16.81 -13.95
N ALA A 150 26.45 15.89 -14.27
CA ALA A 150 25.92 14.99 -13.23
C ALA A 150 27.06 14.12 -12.66
N PRO A 151 27.33 14.19 -11.34
CA PRO A 151 28.35 13.34 -10.75
C PRO A 151 27.86 11.89 -10.77
N TRP A 152 28.79 10.94 -10.91
CA TRP A 152 28.49 9.50 -11.04
C TRP A 152 27.58 8.96 -9.93
N TRP A 153 27.63 9.54 -8.72
CA TRP A 153 26.80 9.13 -7.60
C TRP A 153 25.33 9.56 -7.74
N HIS A 154 25.01 10.64 -8.45
CA HIS A 154 23.61 10.98 -8.82
C HIS A 154 23.04 9.93 -9.76
N THR A 155 23.79 9.59 -10.82
CA THR A 155 23.39 8.56 -11.78
C THR A 155 23.21 7.21 -11.09
N THR A 156 24.14 6.86 -10.19
CA THR A 156 24.06 5.63 -9.40
C THR A 156 22.85 5.64 -8.47
N ALA A 157 22.55 6.77 -7.81
CA ALA A 157 21.36 6.89 -6.96
C ALA A 157 20.07 6.72 -7.77
N CYS A 158 19.95 7.37 -8.93
CA CYS A 158 18.78 7.28 -9.80
C CYS A 158 18.58 5.87 -10.36
N VAL A 159 19.55 5.38 -11.14
CA VAL A 159 19.47 4.10 -11.83
C VAL A 159 19.47 2.94 -10.83
N GLY A 160 20.33 3.02 -9.81
CA GLY A 160 20.42 2.01 -8.76
C GLY A 160 19.14 1.90 -7.94
N ALA A 161 18.53 3.02 -7.55
CA ALA A 161 17.23 2.98 -6.87
C ALA A 161 16.16 2.33 -7.76
N GLN A 162 16.08 2.69 -9.04
CA GLN A 162 15.11 2.08 -9.95
C GLN A 162 15.32 0.57 -10.13
N VAL A 163 16.57 0.11 -10.26
CA VAL A 163 16.90 -1.33 -10.32
C VAL A 163 16.44 -2.04 -9.04
N ILE A 164 16.70 -1.46 -7.86
CA ILE A 164 16.27 -2.02 -6.58
C ILE A 164 14.73 -2.12 -6.52
N LEU A 165 14.02 -1.10 -6.99
CA LEU A 165 12.55 -1.11 -7.06
C LEU A 165 12.02 -2.17 -8.04
N CYS A 166 12.69 -2.39 -9.17
CA CYS A 166 12.37 -3.49 -10.09
C CYS A 166 12.57 -4.86 -9.41
N VAL A 167 13.69 -5.07 -8.72
CA VAL A 167 13.94 -6.32 -7.97
C VAL A 167 12.84 -6.53 -6.92
N PHE A 168 12.49 -5.48 -6.18
CA PHE A 168 11.40 -5.51 -5.21
C PHE A 168 10.07 -5.97 -5.84
N ASN A 169 9.73 -5.46 -7.03
CA ASN A 169 8.54 -5.87 -7.77
C ASN A 169 8.55 -7.36 -8.13
N TYR A 170 9.68 -7.90 -8.58
CA TYR A 170 9.81 -9.33 -8.89
C TYR A 170 9.74 -10.20 -7.63
N VAL A 171 10.30 -9.75 -6.51
CA VAL A 171 10.16 -10.44 -5.22
C VAL A 171 8.69 -10.49 -4.79
N LEU A 172 7.95 -9.38 -4.89
CA LEU A 172 6.51 -9.36 -4.59
C LEU A 172 5.70 -10.29 -5.50
N LEU A 173 6.05 -10.35 -6.78
CA LEU A 173 5.45 -11.30 -7.73
C LEU A 173 5.71 -12.75 -7.30
N GLY A 174 6.98 -13.09 -7.01
CA GLY A 174 7.38 -14.43 -6.57
C GLY A 174 6.63 -14.87 -5.31
N LEU A 175 6.59 -14.02 -4.29
CA LEU A 175 5.85 -14.28 -3.05
C LEU A 175 4.34 -14.44 -3.30
N SER A 176 3.78 -13.64 -4.21
CA SER A 176 2.37 -13.74 -4.58
C SER A 176 2.05 -15.06 -5.27
N LEU A 177 2.90 -15.52 -6.19
CA LEU A 177 2.75 -16.79 -6.90
C LEU A 177 2.92 -17.99 -5.97
N MET A 178 3.90 -17.96 -5.06
CA MET A 178 4.11 -19.01 -4.06
C MET A 178 2.88 -19.16 -3.15
N ARG A 179 2.31 -18.05 -2.67
CA ARG A 179 1.08 -18.08 -1.86
C ARG A 179 -0.12 -18.62 -2.62
N GLN A 180 -0.23 -18.35 -3.94
CA GLN A 180 -1.30 -18.91 -4.76
C GLN A 180 -1.14 -20.42 -4.99
N ARG A 181 0.08 -20.89 -5.22
CA ARG A 181 0.38 -22.34 -5.38
C ARG A 181 0.09 -23.11 -4.10
N SER A 182 0.48 -22.58 -2.93
CA SER A 182 0.18 -23.21 -1.63
C SER A 182 -1.32 -23.41 -1.41
N LYS A 183 -2.16 -22.46 -1.84
CA LYS A 183 -3.64 -22.59 -1.78
C LYS A 183 -4.22 -23.61 -2.76
N ARG A 184 -3.48 -23.97 -3.82
CA ARG A 184 -3.90 -24.93 -4.87
C ARG A 184 -3.28 -26.32 -4.71
N GLY A 185 -2.49 -26.56 -3.66
CA GLY A 185 -1.83 -27.85 -3.41
C GLY A 185 -2.82 -29.02 -3.25
N PRO A 186 -2.31 -30.28 -3.24
CA PRO A 186 -3.07 -31.49 -3.59
C PRO A 186 -4.31 -31.82 -2.74
N GLY A 187 -4.53 -31.16 -1.60
CA GLY A 187 -5.72 -31.36 -0.75
C GLY A 187 -6.95 -30.54 -1.14
N GLY A 188 -6.85 -29.61 -2.10
CA GLY A 188 -7.94 -28.69 -2.46
C GLY A 188 -8.99 -29.23 -3.44
N ALA A 189 -8.81 -30.44 -3.96
CA ALA A 189 -9.67 -31.03 -5.00
C ALA A 189 -10.71 -32.05 -4.48
N GLY A 190 -10.91 -32.18 -3.16
CA GLY A 190 -11.77 -33.23 -2.59
C GLY A 190 -12.55 -32.82 -1.35
N ALA A 191 -13.40 -31.79 -1.43
CA ALA A 191 -14.41 -31.53 -0.41
C ALA A 191 -15.73 -31.02 -1.04
N LYS A 192 -16.24 -31.76 -2.02
CA LYS A 192 -17.66 -31.76 -2.38
C LYS A 192 -18.20 -33.14 -1.99
N GLY A 193 -19.07 -33.20 -0.99
CA GLY A 193 -19.84 -34.41 -0.67
C GLY A 193 -19.60 -35.00 0.71
N GLY A 194 -19.85 -34.23 1.76
CA GLY A 194 -20.09 -34.79 3.10
C GLY A 194 -21.28 -34.08 3.70
N LYS A 195 -22.44 -34.75 3.74
CA LYS A 195 -23.57 -34.30 4.57
C LYS A 195 -23.02 -34.05 5.99
N PRO A 196 -23.31 -32.91 6.63
CA PRO A 196 -22.87 -32.71 8.00
C PRO A 196 -23.52 -33.78 8.87
N ALA A 197 -22.69 -34.57 9.55
CA ALA A 197 -23.15 -35.43 10.62
C ALA A 197 -23.93 -34.57 11.62
N LYS A 198 -25.14 -35.02 11.93
CA LYS A 198 -26.07 -34.39 12.87
C LYS A 198 -25.32 -34.16 14.19
N ALA A 199 -25.04 -32.90 14.51
CA ALA A 199 -24.43 -32.55 15.79
C ALA A 199 -25.37 -32.96 16.93
N PRO A 200 -24.86 -33.51 18.04
CA PRO A 200 -25.67 -33.82 19.21
C PRO A 200 -26.32 -32.54 19.73
N ALA A 201 -27.61 -32.63 20.05
CA ALA A 201 -28.41 -31.54 20.59
C ALA A 201 -27.84 -31.11 21.95
N GLY A 202 -27.19 -29.94 22.00
CA GLY A 202 -26.65 -29.43 23.26
C GLY A 202 -25.85 -28.14 23.19
N SER A 203 -25.47 -27.64 22.01
CA SER A 203 -24.60 -26.46 21.90
C SER A 203 -25.19 -25.33 21.05
N ARG A 204 -26.51 -25.12 21.11
CA ARG A 204 -27.23 -24.11 20.32
C ARG A 204 -27.51 -22.80 21.06
N GLU A 205 -27.16 -22.68 22.34
CA GLU A 205 -27.59 -21.55 23.18
C GLU A 205 -26.58 -20.40 23.35
N LEU A 206 -25.36 -20.52 22.81
CA LEU A 206 -24.31 -19.49 22.98
C LEU A 206 -24.00 -18.68 21.70
N ARG A 207 -24.83 -18.79 20.66
CA ARG A 207 -24.63 -18.06 19.39
C ARG A 207 -25.54 -16.85 19.17
N ASP A 208 -26.51 -16.61 20.06
CA ASP A 208 -27.46 -15.49 19.94
C ASP A 208 -27.20 -14.34 20.92
N VAL A 209 -26.09 -14.34 21.65
CA VAL A 209 -25.70 -13.22 22.54
C VAL A 209 -24.53 -12.43 21.95
N GLN A 210 -24.71 -11.88 20.74
CA GLN A 210 -23.85 -10.79 20.26
C GLN A 210 -24.43 -9.87 19.15
N PRO A 211 -25.69 -9.38 19.24
CA PRO A 211 -26.08 -8.16 18.50
C PRO A 211 -26.21 -6.88 19.34
N GLU A 212 -26.07 -6.93 20.67
CA GLU A 212 -26.43 -5.78 21.54
C GLU A 212 -25.23 -4.96 22.08
N LEU A 213 -23.97 -5.38 21.87
CA LEU A 213 -22.80 -4.63 22.36
C LEU A 213 -22.38 -3.42 21.49
N ILE A 214 -23.18 -3.07 20.48
CA ILE A 214 -23.01 -1.87 19.65
C ILE A 214 -24.32 -1.06 19.69
N LYS A 215 -24.78 -0.67 20.88
CA LYS A 215 -25.72 0.45 21.13
C LYS A 215 -26.05 0.56 22.62
N ALA A 216 -25.16 1.19 23.40
CA ALA A 216 -25.53 1.97 24.60
C ALA A 216 -24.28 2.66 25.20
N GLN A 217 -24.29 4.00 25.11
CA GLN A 217 -23.52 5.00 25.89
C GLN A 217 -23.83 4.88 27.42
N PRO A 218 -23.15 5.57 28.39
CA PRO A 218 -22.89 7.02 28.34
C PRO A 218 -21.68 7.60 29.13
N ALA A 219 -21.46 8.90 28.89
CA ALA A 219 -20.99 9.96 29.79
C ALA A 219 -19.88 9.63 30.81
N ALA A 220 -18.65 10.07 30.49
CA ALA A 220 -17.61 10.30 31.48
C ALA A 220 -18.09 11.38 32.47
N SER A 221 -18.36 10.96 33.71
CA SER A 221 -18.58 11.86 34.84
C SER A 221 -17.23 12.22 35.49
N ASN A 222 -17.18 13.49 35.87
CA ASN A 222 -16.04 14.29 36.27
C ASN A 222 -15.60 13.97 37.72
N PRO A 223 -14.34 13.56 38.00
CA PRO A 223 -13.89 13.25 39.36
C PRO A 223 -13.30 14.49 40.04
N LEU A 224 -14.10 15.54 40.24
CA LEU A 224 -13.70 16.73 41.02
C LEU A 224 -14.91 17.28 41.79
N ARG A 225 -15.38 16.52 42.79
CA ARG A 225 -16.23 17.03 43.87
C ARG A 225 -16.06 16.16 45.11
N LEU A 226 -14.98 16.41 45.86
CA LEU A 226 -14.80 15.93 47.23
C LEU A 226 -13.72 16.76 47.94
N ARG A 227 -14.03 18.04 48.19
CA ARG A 227 -13.42 18.85 49.27
C ARG A 227 -14.14 20.20 49.42
N ALA A 228 -15.24 20.19 50.16
CA ALA A 228 -15.79 21.37 50.82
C ALA A 228 -16.94 20.94 51.75
N ARG A 229 -16.61 20.56 52.98
CA ARG A 229 -17.43 20.74 54.19
C ARG A 229 -16.60 20.29 55.39
N GLY A 230 -16.02 21.28 56.06
CA GLY A 230 -15.15 21.16 57.22
C GLY A 230 -14.56 22.54 57.46
N LEU A 231 -15.22 23.30 58.35
CA LEU A 231 -15.15 24.74 58.64
C LEU A 231 -16.15 25.60 57.87
#